data_AF-A0ABD0N9C0-F1
#
_entry.id   AF-A0ABD0N9C0-F1
#
_cell.length_a   1.000
_cell.length_b   1.000
_cell.length_c   1.000
_cell.angle_alpha   90.00
_cell.angle_beta   90.00
_cell.angle_gamma   90.00
#
_symmetry.space_group_name_H-M   'P 1'
#
loop_
_entity.id
_entity.type
_entity.pdbx_description
1 polymer ?
#
loop_
_entity_poly.entity_id
_entity_poly.type
_entity_poly.pdbx_seq_one_letter_code
_entity_poly.pdbx_strand_id
1 'polypeptide(L)' 'EQQRFKEEAEMLKGLQHPNIVRFYDSWESVLRGKKCIVLVTELMTSGTLKT' A
#
# COMPACT_ATOMS: atom_id res chain seq x y z
N GLU A 1 6.96 -12.54 9.87
CA GLU A 1 5.86 -11.87 9.13
C GLU A 1 6.15 -10.41 8.79
N GLN A 2 6.54 -9.56 9.75
CA GLN A 2 6.89 -8.14 9.47
C GLN A 2 8.00 -7.97 8.41
N GLN A 3 9.03 -8.83 8.41
CA GLN A 3 10.08 -8.79 7.40
C GLN A 3 9.56 -9.10 5.99
N ARG A 4 8.71 -10.14 5.86
CA ARG A 4 8.06 -10.51 4.59
C ARG A 4 7.19 -9.37 4.07
N PHE A 5 6.45 -8.70 4.96
CA PHE A 5 5.65 -7.54 4.59
C PHE A 5 6.52 -6.41 4.01
N LYS A 6 7.66 -6.10 4.63
CA LYS A 6 8.58 -5.06 4.13
C LYS A 6 9.13 -5.41 2.76
N GLU A 7 9.51 -6.67 2.55
CA GLU A 7 9.99 -7.15 1.25
C GLU A 7 8.89 -7.05 0.17
N GLU A 8 7.66 -7.46 0.49
CA GLU A 8 6.51 -7.35 -0.42
C GLU A 8 6.18 -5.89 -0.75
N ALA A 9 6.16 -5.00 0.25
CA ALA A 9 5.92 -3.58 0.04
C ALA A 9 6.99 -2.94 -0.85
N GLU A 10 8.25 -3.34 -0.70
CA GLU A 10 9.34 -2.80 -1.51
C GLU A 10 9.32 -3.29 -2.95
N MET A 11 8.88 -4.54 -3.17
CA MET A 11 8.58 -5.02 -4.52
C MET A 11 7.47 -4.20 -5.17
N LEU A 12 6.42 -3.82 -4.42
CA LEU A 12 5.29 -3.06 -4.94
C LEU A 12 5.67 -1.62 -5.36
N LYS A 13 6.64 -0.98 -4.70
CA LYS A 13 7.11 0.38 -5.10
C LYS A 13 7.71 0.40 -6.50
N GLY A 14 8.31 -0.71 -6.94
CA GLY A 14 8.88 -0.84 -8.28
C GLY A 14 7.85 -1.13 -9.38
N LEU A 15 6.62 -1.48 -9.02
CA LEU A 15 5.58 -1.84 -9.97
C LEU A 15 4.90 -0.60 -10.54
N GLN A 16 5.12 -0.35 -11.83
CA GLN A 16 4.46 0.73 -12.57
C GLN A 16 3.81 0.18 -13.84
N HIS A 17 2.48 0.23 -13.90
CA HIS A 17 1.72 -0.23 -15.05
C HIS A 17 0.38 0.54 -15.13
N PRO A 18 -0.10 0.93 -16.32
CA PRO A 18 -1.33 1.74 -16.46
C PRO A 18 -2.61 1.09 -15.89
N ASN A 19 -2.64 -0.24 -15.79
CA ASN A 19 -3.80 -0.99 -15.27
C ASN A 19 -3.59 -1.54 -13.84
N ILE A 20 -2.56 -1.06 -13.12
CA ILE A 20 -2.29 -1.45 -11.74
C ILE A 20 -2.24 -0.16 -10.92
N VAL A 21 -2.97 -0.13 -9.80
CA VAL A 21 -2.95 1.01 -8.88
C VAL A 21 -1.52 1.25 -8.40
N ARG A 22 -1.03 2.47 -8.61
CA ARG A 22 0.35 2.80 -8.25
C ARG A 22 0.54 2.77 -6.73
N PHE A 23 1.58 2.08 -6.30
CA PHE A 23 2.06 2.08 -4.92
C PHE A 23 3.25 3.04 -4.80
N TYR A 24 3.18 3.99 -3.88
CA TYR A 24 4.22 5.00 -3.70
C TYR A 24 5.13 4.67 -2.53
N ASP A 25 4.56 4.39 -1.37
CA ASP A 25 5.34 4.15 -0.16
C ASP A 25 4.59 3.36 0.92
N SER A 26 5.31 2.86 1.93
CA SER A 26 4.73 2.38 3.18
C SER A 26 5.64 2.56 4.38
N TRP A 27 5.03 2.66 5.56
CA TRP A 27 5.76 2.70 6.84
C TRP A 27 4.89 2.23 8.00
N GLU A 28 5.55 1.87 9.10
CA GLU A 28 4.88 1.60 10.38
C GLU A 28 4.57 2.91 11.09
N SER A 29 3.37 3.01 11.67
CA SER A 29 2.94 4.16 12.47
C SER A 29 2.19 3.70 13.72
N VAL A 30 2.01 4.61 14.67
CA VAL A 30 1.21 4.37 15.88
C VAL A 30 0.00 5.30 15.84
N LEU A 31 -1.17 4.73 15.58
CA LEU A 31 -2.44 5.45 15.56
C LEU A 31 -3.26 5.08 16.80
N ARG A 32 -3.53 6.08 17.65
CA ARG A 32 -4.31 5.90 18.90
C ARG A 32 -3.76 4.76 19.78
N GLY A 33 -2.44 4.68 19.91
CA GLY A 33 -1.74 3.67 20.71
C GLY A 33 -1.65 2.28 20.07
N LYS A 34 -2.18 2.08 18.85
CA LYS A 34 -2.08 0.81 18.11
C LYS A 34 -1.07 0.96 16.99
N LYS A 35 -0.17 -0.03 16.86
CA LYS A 35 0.69 -0.15 15.69
C LYS A 35 -0.19 -0.43 14.46
N CYS A 36 0.02 0.35 13.41
CA CYS A 36 -0.60 0.14 12.11
C CYS A 36 0.45 0.33 11.02
N ILE A 37 0.11 -0.11 9.81
CA ILE A 37 0.94 0.14 8.64
C ILE A 37 0.19 1.11 7.75
N VAL A 38 0.88 2.16 7.33
CA VAL A 38 0.38 3.12 6.37
C VAL A 38 0.87 2.71 4.98
N LEU A 39 -0.06 2.68 4.03
CA LEU A 39 0.21 2.43 2.61
C LEU A 39 -0.20 3.69 1.84
N VAL A 40 0.70 4.17 0.98
CA VAL A 40 0.43 5.32 0.10
C VAL A 40 0.25 4.81 -1.32
N THR A 41 -0.94 5.01 -1.86
CA THR A 41 -1.32 4.56 -3.21
C THR A 41 -1.97 5.68 -4.00
N GLU A 42 -2.14 5.45 -5.30
CA GLU A 42 -3.01 6.28 -6.13
C GLU A 42 -4.46 6.29 -5.61
N LEU A 43 -5.08 7.46 -5.67
CA LEU A 43 -6.46 7.66 -5.21
C LEU A 43 -7.43 7.28 -6.32
N MET A 44 -8.27 6.28 -6.05
CA MET A 44 -9.35 5.87 -6.95
C MET A 44 -10.67 6.51 -6.51
N THR A 45 -11.12 7.55 -7.22
CA THR A 45 -12.32 8.32 -6.85
C THR A 45 -13.63 7.68 -7.31
N SER A 46 -13.61 6.91 -8.39
CA SER A 46 -14.80 6.30 -9.01
C SER A 46 -15.27 5.00 -8.33
N GLY A 47 -14.66 4.61 -7.21
CA GLY A 47 -15.00 3.40 -6.48
C GLY A 47 -14.49 2.12 -7.13
N THR A 48 -15.12 1.00 -6.79
CA THR A 48 -14.73 -0.33 -7.26
C THR A 48 -15.82 -0.95 -8.11
N LEU A 49 -15.43 -1.75 -9.09
CA LEU A 49 -16.35 -2.72 -9.69
C LEU A 49 -16.59 -3.82 -8.65
N LYS A 50 -17.80 -3.84 -8.06
CA LYS A 50 -18.20 -4.87 -7.11
C LYS A 50 -19.18 -5.82 -7.81
N THR A 51 -18.77 -7.08 -7.96
CA THR A 51 -19.58 -8.17 -8.52
C THR A 51 -19.79 -9.23 -7.46
#